data_AF-A0A445JBF9-F1
#
_entry.id   AF-A0A445JBF9-F1
#
_cell.length_a   1.000
_cell.length_b   1.000
_cell.length_c   1.000
_cell.angle_alpha   90.00
_cell.angle_beta   90.00
_cell.angle_gamma   90.00
#
_symmetry.space_group_name_H-M   'P 1'
#
loop_
_entity.id
_entity.type
_entity.pdbx_description
1 polymer ?
#
loop_
_entity_poly.entity_id
_entity_poly.type
_entity_poly.pdbx_seq_one_letter_code
_entity_poly.pdbx_strand_id
1 'polypeptide(L)'
;MALVSGNMKGFYRQKKTIATKKSPILSPAIISLGGKPDLEDEHKESEVVLRQFDLNMAYGPCLGMTRLARWERAQRLDLNPPQEIERLLKSGKIAYPSKST
;
A
#
# COMPACT_ATOMS: atom_id res chain seq x y z
N MET A 1 -11.34 -48.85 1.79
CA MET A 1 -12.52 -48.41 2.55
C MET A 1 -12.16 -47.10 3.26
N ALA A 2 -13.06 -46.12 3.19
CA ALA A 2 -12.94 -44.71 3.59
C ALA A 2 -12.50 -44.50 5.07
N LEU A 3 -11.50 -43.65 5.34
CA LEU A 3 -11.52 -42.20 5.65
C LEU A 3 -11.86 -41.91 7.14
N VAL A 4 -10.82 -41.61 7.95
CA VAL A 4 -11.01 -41.20 9.34
C VAL A 4 -11.53 -39.76 9.37
N SER A 5 -12.76 -39.61 9.85
CA SER A 5 -13.45 -38.35 10.05
C SER A 5 -12.94 -37.66 11.31
N GLY A 6 -12.03 -36.70 11.15
CA GLY A 6 -11.56 -35.81 12.21
C GLY A 6 -12.37 -34.53 12.25
N ASN A 7 -13.49 -34.54 12.98
CA ASN A 7 -14.41 -33.43 13.18
C ASN A 7 -13.82 -32.37 14.15
N MET A 8 -13.08 -31.39 13.63
CA MET A 8 -12.61 -30.22 14.39
C MET A 8 -13.75 -29.19 14.52
N LYS A 9 -14.34 -29.12 15.72
CA LYS A 9 -15.48 -28.25 16.06
C LYS A 9 -15.11 -27.27 17.18
N GLY A 10 -15.34 -25.97 16.90
CA GLY A 10 -15.41 -24.84 17.85
C GLY A 10 -14.06 -24.21 18.22
N PHE A 11 -13.88 -22.91 18.38
CA PHE A 11 -14.83 -21.85 18.73
C PHE A 11 -14.26 -20.46 18.33
N TYR A 12 -14.76 -19.81 17.28
CA TYR A 12 -14.56 -18.36 17.13
C TYR A 12 -15.71 -17.64 17.85
N ARG A 13 -15.44 -17.11 19.04
CA ARG A 13 -16.37 -16.21 19.76
C ARG A 13 -16.22 -14.80 19.21
N GLN A 14 -17.11 -14.37 18.33
CA GLN A 14 -17.39 -12.95 18.09
C GLN A 14 -18.47 -12.46 19.05
N LYS A 15 -18.25 -11.33 19.74
CA LYS A 15 -19.11 -10.13 19.81
C LYS A 15 -19.01 -9.37 21.14
N LYS A 16 -18.56 -8.12 21.10
CA LYS A 16 -18.92 -7.07 22.07
C LYS A 16 -19.04 -5.73 21.34
N THR A 17 -20.28 -5.40 20.97
CA THR A 17 -20.70 -4.05 20.61
C THR A 17 -21.05 -3.30 21.89
N ILE A 18 -20.47 -2.12 22.11
CA ILE A 18 -20.91 -1.16 23.13
C ILE A 18 -21.42 0.05 22.35
N ALA A 19 -22.75 0.20 22.30
CA ALA A 19 -23.42 1.38 21.78
C ALA A 19 -23.83 2.27 22.96
N THR A 20 -23.28 3.47 23.05
CA THR A 20 -23.78 4.58 23.88
C THR A 20 -23.90 5.82 22.98
N LYS A 21 -25.07 6.46 23.03
CA LYS A 21 -25.53 7.52 22.13
C LYS A 21 -25.28 8.93 22.73
N LYS A 22 -25.20 9.95 21.84
CA LYS A 22 -25.42 11.43 22.01
C LYS A 22 -24.25 12.22 22.65
N SER A 23 -23.84 13.43 22.25
CA SER A 23 -24.22 14.43 21.22
C SER A 23 -23.12 15.56 21.22
N PRO A 24 -23.18 16.63 20.39
CA PRO A 24 -22.04 17.30 19.74
C PRO A 24 -21.39 18.45 20.54
N ILE A 25 -20.11 18.76 20.25
CA ILE A 25 -19.48 20.05 20.60
C ILE A 25 -18.74 20.57 19.37
N LEU A 26 -19.15 21.75 18.94
CA LEU A 26 -18.62 22.56 17.84
C LEU A 26 -17.45 23.44 18.32
N SER A 27 -16.32 23.36 17.59
CA SER A 27 -15.39 24.42 17.11
C SER A 27 -14.73 25.37 18.15
N PRO A 28 -13.74 26.24 17.82
CA PRO A 28 -13.08 26.56 16.53
C PRO A 28 -11.52 26.72 16.60
N ALA A 29 -10.93 27.01 15.43
CA ALA A 29 -9.74 27.86 15.19
C ALA A 29 -8.41 27.22 14.71
N ILE A 30 -8.14 27.45 13.42
CA ILE A 30 -6.91 27.99 12.80
C ILE A 30 -5.56 27.40 13.26
N ILE A 31 -4.95 26.54 12.41
CA ILE A 31 -3.50 26.58 12.21
C ILE A 31 -3.21 26.58 10.69
N SER A 32 -2.80 27.77 10.25
CA SER A 32 -1.85 28.07 9.19
C SER A 32 -2.12 27.62 7.75
N LEU A 33 -2.79 28.51 7.02
CA LEU A 33 -2.64 28.73 5.58
C LEU A 33 -1.17 29.05 5.28
N GLY A 34 -0.42 28.08 4.71
CA GLY A 34 0.98 28.30 4.33
C GLY A 34 1.61 27.20 3.48
N GLY A 35 0.82 26.26 2.94
CA GLY A 35 1.33 25.28 1.97
C GLY A 35 1.13 25.83 0.57
N LYS A 36 2.21 25.99 -0.20
CA LYS A 36 2.13 26.11 -1.67
C LYS A 36 1.32 24.91 -2.20
N PRO A 37 0.10 25.09 -2.74
CA PRO A 37 -0.65 24.01 -3.36
C PRO A 37 -0.29 24.01 -4.83
N ASP A 38 0.75 23.28 -5.22
CA ASP A 38 0.96 23.01 -6.66
C ASP A 38 1.90 21.82 -6.96
N LEU A 39 2.73 21.40 -6.00
CA LEU A 39 3.71 20.31 -6.23
C LEU A 39 3.47 19.04 -5.41
N GLU A 40 2.60 19.09 -4.39
CA GLU A 40 2.29 17.91 -3.56
C GLU A 40 1.25 16.97 -4.19
N ASP A 41 0.44 17.47 -5.12
CA ASP A 41 -0.65 16.70 -5.71
C ASP A 41 -0.13 15.60 -6.64
N GLU A 42 0.88 15.88 -7.47
CA GLU A 42 1.48 14.87 -8.36
C GLU A 42 2.14 13.72 -7.58
N HIS A 43 2.86 14.04 -6.49
CA HIS A 43 3.48 13.02 -5.65
C HIS A 43 2.42 12.14 -4.98
N LYS A 44 1.31 12.74 -4.53
CA LYS A 44 0.19 12.04 -3.91
C LYS A 44 -0.50 11.09 -4.88
N GLU A 45 -0.72 11.50 -6.13
CA GLU A 45 -1.31 10.65 -7.17
C GLU A 45 -0.41 9.46 -7.52
N SER A 46 0.90 9.70 -7.69
CA SER A 46 1.86 8.62 -7.98
C SER A 46 1.89 7.56 -6.86
N GLU A 47 1.82 7.98 -5.60
CA GLU A 47 1.80 7.08 -4.46
C GLU A 47 0.51 6.24 -4.40
N VAL A 48 -0.64 6.80 -4.82
CA VAL A 48 -1.89 6.03 -4.95
C VAL A 48 -1.74 4.91 -5.97
N VAL A 49 -1.16 5.22 -7.14
CA VAL A 49 -0.91 4.23 -8.20
C VAL A 49 0.05 3.13 -7.71
N LEU A 50 1.14 3.50 -7.04
CA LEU A 50 2.11 2.56 -6.49
C LEU A 50 1.48 1.66 -5.40
N ARG A 51 0.60 2.19 -4.55
CA ARG A 51 -0.14 1.40 -3.56
C ARG A 51 -1.13 0.43 -4.20
N GLN A 52 -1.79 0.85 -5.27
CA GLN A 52 -2.71 -0.03 -6.01
C GLN A 52 -1.95 -1.21 -6.65
N PHE A 53 -0.74 -0.96 -7.17
CA PHE A 53 0.17 -2.02 -7.59
C PHE A 53 0.54 -2.93 -6.41
N ASP A 54 0.77 -2.37 -5.22
CA ASP A 54 1.15 -3.17 -4.06
C ASP A 54 0.09 -4.20 -3.65
N LEU A 55 -1.20 -3.86 -3.83
CA LEU A 55 -2.34 -4.72 -3.54
C LEU A 55 -2.51 -5.88 -4.53
N ASN A 56 -1.89 -5.82 -5.71
CA ASN A 56 -2.01 -6.87 -6.71
C ASN A 56 -1.08 -8.06 -6.41
N MET A 57 -1.64 -9.11 -5.81
CA MET A 57 -0.88 -10.31 -5.44
C MET A 57 -0.37 -11.14 -6.64
N ALA A 58 -0.87 -10.90 -7.87
CA ALA A 58 -0.39 -11.61 -9.06
C ALA A 58 1.11 -11.39 -9.28
N TYR A 59 1.61 -10.19 -8.96
CA TYR A 59 3.03 -9.80 -9.15
C TYR A 59 3.96 -10.32 -8.04
N GLY A 60 3.44 -11.08 -7.07
CA GLY A 60 4.19 -11.67 -5.97
C GLY A 60 4.10 -10.89 -4.66
N PRO A 61 4.88 -11.29 -3.65
CA PRO A 61 4.81 -10.71 -2.31
C PRO A 61 5.18 -9.23 -2.31
N CYS A 62 4.43 -8.43 -1.56
CA CYS A 62 4.69 -7.00 -1.37
C CYS A 62 5.72 -6.71 -0.26
N LEU A 63 5.98 -7.68 0.62
CA LEU A 63 6.84 -7.55 1.79
C LEU A 63 8.22 -8.17 1.54
N GLY A 64 9.25 -7.58 2.15
CA GLY A 64 10.63 -8.10 2.10
C GLY A 64 11.38 -7.77 0.80
N MET A 65 10.84 -6.94 -0.08
CA MET A 65 11.52 -6.44 -1.27
C MET A 65 11.06 -5.03 -1.63
N THR A 66 11.86 -4.29 -2.41
CA THR A 66 11.46 -2.96 -2.89
C THR A 66 10.39 -3.06 -3.97
N ARG A 67 9.57 -2.02 -4.14
CA ARG A 67 8.58 -1.94 -5.23
C ARG A 67 9.21 -2.19 -6.61
N LEU A 68 10.42 -1.66 -6.86
CA LEU A 68 11.14 -1.86 -8.11
C LEU A 68 11.57 -3.31 -8.31
N ALA A 69 12.15 -3.94 -7.29
CA ALA A 69 12.53 -5.35 -7.36
C ALA A 69 11.31 -6.25 -7.61
N ARG A 70 10.14 -5.90 -7.03
CA ARG A 70 8.89 -6.62 -7.25
C ARG A 70 8.43 -6.50 -8.71
N TRP A 71 8.49 -5.29 -9.27
CA TRP A 71 8.18 -5.03 -10.66
C TRP A 71 9.09 -5.82 -11.61
N GLU A 72 10.41 -5.78 -11.40
CA GLU A 72 11.40 -6.52 -12.21
C GLU A 72 11.17 -8.04 -12.14
N ARG A 73 10.80 -8.56 -10.97
CA ARG A 73 10.44 -9.98 -10.81
C ARG A 73 9.19 -10.32 -11.61
N ALA A 74 8.16 -9.49 -11.56
CA ALA A 74 6.93 -9.71 -12.33
C ALA A 74 7.21 -9.69 -13.84
N GLN A 75 8.09 -8.81 -14.31
CA GLN A 75 8.54 -8.79 -15.70
C GLN A 75 9.28 -10.07 -16.08
N ARG A 76 10.19 -10.56 -15.22
CA ARG A 76 10.91 -11.84 -15.43
C ARG A 76 10.02 -13.08 -15.41
N LEU A 77 8.82 -12.97 -14.84
CA LEU A 77 7.81 -14.03 -14.83
C LEU A 77 6.76 -13.85 -15.94
N ASP A 78 6.99 -12.92 -16.88
CA ASP A 78 6.10 -12.62 -18.00
C ASP A 78 4.66 -12.26 -17.57
N LEU A 79 4.51 -11.69 -16.36
CA LEU A 79 3.21 -11.28 -15.83
C LEU A 79 2.75 -9.91 -16.36
N ASN A 80 3.55 -9.28 -17.23
CA ASN A 80 3.26 -7.99 -17.85
C ASN A 80 2.86 -6.89 -16.84
N PRO A 81 3.71 -6.55 -15.85
CA PRO A 81 3.40 -5.47 -14.92
C PRO A 81 3.32 -4.11 -15.67
N PRO A 82 2.51 -3.15 -15.19
CA PRO A 82 2.33 -1.87 -15.89
C PRO A 82 3.63 -1.06 -15.97
N GLN A 83 3.96 -0.55 -17.15
CA GLN A 83 5.18 0.25 -17.42
C GLN A 83 5.20 1.59 -16.67
N GLU A 84 4.04 2.16 -16.38
CA GLU A 84 3.91 3.39 -15.59
C GLU A 84 4.55 3.24 -14.20
N ILE A 85 4.38 2.08 -13.57
CA ILE A 85 4.98 1.78 -12.26
C ILE A 85 6.51 1.86 -12.33
N GLU A 86 7.12 1.32 -13.38
CA GLU A 86 8.57 1.40 -13.58
C GLU A 86 9.05 2.85 -13.68
N ARG A 87 8.31 3.69 -14.42
CA ARG A 87 8.63 5.10 -14.61
C ARG A 87 8.54 5.86 -13.29
N LEU A 88 7.45 5.68 -12.54
CA LEU A 88 7.25 6.29 -11.21
C LEU A 88 8.33 5.87 -10.22
N LEU A 89 8.77 4.62 -10.25
CA LEU A 89 9.81 4.11 -9.36
C LEU A 89 11.21 4.60 -9.71
N LYS A 90 11.46 4.93 -10.99
CA LYS A 90 12.75 5.47 -11.45
C LYS A 90 12.81 6.99 -11.32
N SER A 91 11.69 7.71 -11.47
CA SER A 91 11.65 9.17 -11.35
C SER A 91 11.98 9.65 -9.93
N GLY A 92 11.59 8.90 -8.91
CA GLY A 92 11.88 9.22 -7.50
C GLY A 92 13.30 8.87 -7.01
N LYS A 93 14.16 8.28 -7.86
CA LYS A 93 15.56 8.04 -7.48
C LYS A 93 16.34 9.34 -7.54
N ILE A 94 16.41 10.01 -6.40
CA ILE A 94 17.40 11.05 -6.12
C ILE A 94 18.77 10.51 -6.53
N ALA A 95 19.46 11.24 -7.41
CA ALA A 95 20.86 11.03 -7.70
C ALA A 95 21.63 11.15 -6.39
N TYR A 96 21.90 10.02 -5.72
CA TYR A 96 22.97 9.99 -4.75
C TYR A 96 24.26 10.16 -5.55
N PRO A 97 25.01 11.25 -5.35
CA PRO A 97 26.30 11.39 -6.00
C PRO A 97 27.13 10.18 -5.58
N SER A 98 27.55 9.38 -6.56
CA SER A 98 28.59 8.37 -6.35
C SER A 98 29.73 9.06 -5.63
N LYS A 99 30.02 8.67 -4.38
CA LYS A 99 31.26 9.11 -3.74
C LYS A 99 32.40 8.54 -4.58
N SER A 100 33.03 9.42 -5.36
CA SER A 100 34.33 9.15 -5.97
C SER A 100 35.26 8.75 -4.84
N THR A 101 35.73 7.52 -4.87
CA THR A 101 36.91 7.12 -4.12
C THR A 101 38.13 7.79 -4.74
#